data_AF-A0AA38GWW3-F1
#
_entry.id   AF-A0AA38GWW3-F1
#
_cell.length_a   1.000
_cell.length_b   1.000
_cell.length_c   1.000
_cell.angle_alpha   90.00
_cell.angle_beta   90.00
_cell.angle_gamma   90.00
#
_symmetry.space_group_name_H-M   'P 1'
#
loop_
_entity.id
_entity.type
_entity.pdbx_description
1 polymer ?
#
loop_
_entity_poly.entity_id
_entity_poly.type
_entity_poly.pdbx_seq_one_letter_code
_entity_poly.pdbx_strand_id
1 'polypeptide(L)'
;RVGEVMDVTQQRYVKSSHSVVCFLELMEVHFSLEERHSHWQLQLLDGNNMGQRLDNLTEVDELKRFYLQYSFPPSAVGEVGRIGAPSRREIGHGMLAERALEPALPSEDEFPYVIRVESTITESNGSSSMASVCGGSLALLDGGVPLKCSIAGIAMGMVFDTKDCGGDGTPLILSDIIGSEDALGDMDFKVAGNETGITAFQMDLKMVGITVPIMKQALAQAGKGICHILAEMSKCSPAPSRRLSTYAPVINCLK
;
A
#
# COMPACT_ATOMS: atom_id res chain seq x y z
N ARG A 1 0.13 5.16 40.58
CA ARG A 1 -1.20 5.78 40.40
C ARG A 1 -1.02 6.75 39.23
N VAL A 2 -1.19 6.25 37.99
CA VAL A 2 -2.27 6.64 37.06
C VAL A 2 -2.29 8.17 36.94
N GLY A 3 -1.77 8.80 35.87
CA GLY A 3 -1.92 8.44 34.46
C GLY A 3 -3.19 9.11 33.94
N GLU A 4 -3.21 10.44 33.89
CA GLU A 4 -4.26 11.21 33.22
C GLU A 4 -3.81 11.50 31.79
N VAL A 5 -4.36 10.72 30.86
CA VAL A 5 -4.31 10.97 29.43
C VAL A 5 -5.32 12.08 29.16
N MET A 6 -4.83 13.24 28.68
CA MET A 6 -5.69 14.33 28.25
C MET A 6 -6.40 13.94 26.96
N ASP A 7 -7.72 13.85 27.07
CA ASP A 7 -8.71 13.83 25.99
C ASP A 7 -8.67 15.17 25.25
N VAL A 8 -8.29 15.14 23.96
CA VAL A 8 -8.39 16.29 23.05
C VAL A 8 -9.24 15.87 21.85
N THR A 9 -10.48 15.50 22.13
CA THR A 9 -11.55 15.43 21.14
C THR A 9 -12.14 16.83 20.92
N GLN A 10 -11.59 17.64 19.99
CA GLN A 10 -12.36 18.72 19.36
C GLN A 10 -11.78 19.27 18.04
N GLN A 11 -12.61 19.14 16.99
CA GLN A 11 -12.78 20.06 15.84
C GLN A 11 -11.75 20.08 14.69
N ARG A 12 -12.14 19.54 13.53
CA ARG A 12 -12.91 20.24 12.47
C ARG A 12 -13.36 19.26 11.37
N TYR A 13 -14.66 19.06 11.26
CA TYR A 13 -15.29 18.23 10.23
C TYR A 13 -15.30 18.94 8.88
N VAL A 14 -14.63 18.36 7.88
CA VAL A 14 -14.89 18.63 6.46
C VAL A 14 -15.36 17.31 5.85
N LYS A 15 -16.68 17.15 5.71
CA LYS A 15 -17.25 16.03 4.97
C LYS A 15 -16.87 16.16 3.49
N SER A 16 -15.90 15.38 3.04
CA SER A 16 -15.65 15.14 1.62
C SER A 16 -16.19 13.75 1.26
N SER A 17 -16.83 13.65 0.09
CA SER A 17 -17.73 12.58 -0.32
C SER A 17 -17.08 11.25 -0.73
N HIS A 18 -15.80 11.03 -0.40
CA HIS A 18 -15.03 9.88 -0.91
C HIS A 18 -14.62 8.95 0.22
N SER A 19 -15.03 7.68 0.11
CA SER A 19 -14.88 6.58 1.08
C SER A 19 -13.44 6.35 1.53
N VAL A 20 -12.50 6.66 0.64
CA VAL A 20 -11.05 6.52 0.83
C VAL A 20 -10.50 7.46 1.91
N VAL A 21 -11.13 8.62 2.13
CA VAL A 21 -10.68 9.60 3.13
C VAL A 21 -10.91 9.08 4.56
N CYS A 22 -11.89 8.19 4.77
CA CYS A 22 -12.21 7.69 6.11
C CYS A 22 -11.31 6.52 6.56
N PHE A 23 -10.58 5.87 5.64
CA PHE A 23 -9.51 4.93 6.01
C PHE A 23 -8.39 5.65 6.78
N LEU A 24 -8.13 6.91 6.44
CA LEU A 24 -7.13 7.75 7.09
C LEU A 24 -7.53 8.17 8.52
N GLU A 25 -8.83 8.24 8.84
CA GLU A 25 -9.32 8.57 10.19
C GLU A 25 -9.29 7.38 11.16
N LEU A 26 -9.25 6.12 10.66
CA LEU A 26 -9.27 4.91 11.48
C LEU A 26 -7.86 4.37 11.83
N MET A 27 -6.80 4.89 11.21
CA MET A 27 -5.41 4.46 11.44
C MET A 27 -4.73 5.20 12.61
N GLU A 28 -5.42 5.39 13.74
CA GLU A 28 -4.81 5.94 14.97
C GLU A 28 -3.73 5.02 15.60
N VAL A 29 -3.53 3.79 15.09
CA VAL A 29 -2.78 2.77 15.85
C VAL A 29 -1.49 2.27 15.17
N HIS A 30 -1.43 2.06 13.85
CA HIS A 30 -0.33 1.28 13.23
C HIS A 30 0.15 1.76 11.86
N PHE A 31 -0.05 3.03 11.54
CA PHE A 31 0.98 3.79 10.84
C PHE A 31 1.44 4.79 11.91
N SER A 32 2.74 5.06 12.04
CA SER A 32 3.20 6.18 12.88
C SER A 32 2.29 7.39 12.65
N LEU A 33 1.98 8.13 13.72
CA LEU A 33 0.98 9.21 13.89
C LEU A 33 0.95 10.32 12.80
N GLU A 34 1.66 10.17 11.70
CA GLU A 34 2.04 11.14 10.68
C GLU A 34 1.90 10.63 9.22
N GLU A 35 1.23 9.51 8.93
CA GLU A 35 0.82 9.16 7.55
C GLU A 35 -0.71 9.27 7.38
N ARG A 36 -1.26 10.40 7.85
CA ARG A 36 -2.71 10.68 7.96
C ARG A 36 -3.34 11.08 6.64
N HIS A 37 -2.56 11.41 5.62
CA HIS A 37 -3.10 11.89 4.37
C HIS A 37 -2.32 11.28 3.21
N SER A 38 -2.93 10.36 2.47
CA SER A 38 -2.51 9.98 1.12
C SER A 38 -3.74 9.97 0.23
N HIS A 39 -3.61 10.51 -0.97
CA HIS A 39 -4.73 10.62 -1.90
C HIS A 39 -4.64 9.50 -2.94
N TRP A 40 -5.70 8.70 -3.01
CA TRP A 40 -5.80 7.57 -3.91
C TRP A 40 -6.93 7.84 -4.89
N GLN A 41 -6.62 7.84 -6.18
CA GLN A 41 -7.59 8.04 -7.23
C GLN A 41 -7.63 6.81 -8.14
N LEU A 42 -8.80 6.16 -8.21
CA LEU A 42 -9.05 5.17 -9.25
C LEU A 42 -9.60 5.86 -10.50
N GLN A 43 -9.07 5.49 -11.66
CA GLN A 43 -9.63 5.80 -12.96
C GLN A 43 -9.92 4.50 -13.70
N LEU A 44 -11.21 4.23 -13.93
CA LEU A 44 -11.64 3.22 -14.88
C LEU A 44 -11.61 3.84 -16.26
N LEU A 45 -10.71 3.34 -17.09
CA LEU A 45 -10.60 3.73 -18.48
C LEU A 45 -11.46 2.77 -19.32
N ASP A 46 -11.86 3.24 -20.50
CA ASP A 46 -12.68 2.50 -21.46
C ASP A 46 -11.99 1.19 -21.92
N GLY A 47 -12.47 0.55 -22.99
CA GLY A 47 -11.90 -0.70 -23.50
C GLY A 47 -10.41 -0.65 -23.88
N ASN A 48 -9.89 -1.76 -24.40
CA ASN A 48 -8.46 -2.04 -24.63
C ASN A 48 -7.64 -0.97 -25.37
N ASN A 49 -8.30 -0.04 -26.09
CA ASN A 49 -7.64 1.11 -26.72
C ASN A 49 -6.97 2.07 -25.71
N MET A 50 -7.40 2.05 -24.45
CA MET A 50 -6.81 2.87 -23.37
C MET A 50 -5.74 2.12 -22.56
N GLY A 51 -5.47 0.86 -22.91
CA GLY A 51 -4.40 0.07 -22.29
C GLY A 51 -3.04 0.68 -22.59
N GLN A 52 -2.13 0.60 -21.62
CA GLN A 52 -0.78 1.13 -21.82
C GLN A 52 -0.01 0.16 -22.73
N ARG A 53 0.31 0.61 -23.95
CA ARG A 53 1.18 -0.14 -24.85
C ARG A 53 2.62 -0.07 -24.36
N LEU A 54 3.22 -1.23 -24.16
CA LEU A 54 4.62 -1.40 -23.81
C LEU A 54 5.39 -1.80 -25.05
N ASP A 55 6.43 -1.04 -25.37
CA ASP A 55 7.37 -1.33 -26.46
C ASP A 55 8.74 -1.60 -25.83
N ASN A 56 8.92 -2.86 -25.43
CA ASN A 56 10.07 -3.33 -24.67
C ASN A 56 10.87 -4.31 -25.53
N LEU A 57 12.12 -4.58 -25.15
CA LEU A 57 12.94 -5.60 -25.85
C LEU A 57 12.35 -7.01 -25.78
N THR A 58 11.59 -7.32 -24.73
CA THR A 58 11.05 -8.66 -24.44
C THR A 58 9.57 -8.82 -24.76
N GLU A 59 8.84 -7.71 -24.77
CA GLU A 59 7.38 -7.66 -24.82
C GLU A 59 7.01 -6.70 -25.95
N VAL A 60 6.94 -7.24 -27.17
CA VAL A 60 6.51 -6.48 -28.34
C VAL A 60 4.99 -6.46 -28.34
N ASP A 61 4.42 -5.25 -28.36
CA ASP A 61 2.97 -4.99 -28.43
C ASP A 61 2.15 -5.48 -27.22
N GLU A 62 2.75 -5.59 -26.04
CA GLU A 62 1.98 -5.92 -24.83
C GLU A 62 1.11 -4.74 -24.41
N LEU A 63 -0.19 -5.01 -24.19
CA LEU A 63 -1.16 -4.06 -23.67
C LEU A 63 -1.36 -4.29 -22.19
N LYS A 64 -0.81 -3.39 -21.37
CA LYS A 64 -0.96 -3.42 -19.94
C LYS A 64 -2.34 -2.87 -19.54
N ARG A 65 -3.20 -3.75 -19.05
CA ARG A 65 -4.59 -3.45 -18.62
C ARG A 65 -4.64 -2.77 -17.25
N PHE A 66 -3.73 -3.10 -16.35
CA PHE A 66 -3.67 -2.52 -15.02
C PHE A 66 -2.32 -1.83 -14.82
N TYR A 67 -2.35 -0.58 -14.38
CA TYR A 67 -1.12 0.11 -14.01
C TYR A 67 -1.33 1.05 -12.82
N LEU A 68 -0.31 1.10 -11.97
CA LEU A 68 -0.29 1.96 -10.78
C LEU A 68 0.76 3.05 -10.94
N GLN A 69 0.31 4.30 -10.86
CA GLN A 69 1.17 5.47 -10.87
C GLN A 69 1.35 5.98 -9.45
N TYR A 70 2.60 5.98 -9.00
CA TYR A 70 2.98 6.44 -7.68
C TYR A 70 3.68 7.78 -7.77
N SER A 71 3.24 8.75 -6.96
CA SER A 71 3.79 10.10 -6.89
C SER A 71 4.14 10.44 -5.44
N PHE A 72 5.35 10.96 -5.26
CA PHE A 72 5.91 11.34 -3.97
C PHE A 72 6.38 12.80 -4.02
N PRO A 73 5.47 13.77 -3.84
CA PRO A 73 5.82 15.18 -3.81
C PRO A 73 6.74 15.50 -2.63
N PRO A 74 7.66 16.47 -2.75
CA PRO A 74 8.54 16.89 -1.65
C PRO A 74 7.78 17.33 -0.38
N SER A 75 6.57 17.87 -0.56
CA SER A 75 5.70 18.27 0.54
C SER A 75 5.32 17.12 1.48
N ALA A 76 5.36 15.86 0.99
CA ALA A 76 5.03 14.69 1.81
C ALA A 76 5.99 14.46 2.98
N VAL A 77 7.19 15.03 2.91
CA VAL A 77 8.20 15.00 3.99
C VAL A 77 8.46 16.40 4.55
N GLY A 78 7.60 17.38 4.23
CA GLY A 78 7.75 18.77 4.66
C GLY A 78 8.88 19.53 3.97
N GLU A 79 9.41 19.02 2.86
CA GLU A 79 10.49 19.66 2.10
C GLU A 79 9.99 20.43 0.87
N VAL A 80 10.83 21.32 0.36
CA VAL A 80 10.65 21.95 -0.96
C VAL A 80 11.59 21.28 -1.94
N GLY A 81 11.09 20.90 -3.11
CA GLY A 81 11.90 20.21 -4.11
C GLY A 81 11.34 20.34 -5.53
N ARG A 82 12.02 19.69 -6.47
CA ARG A 82 11.61 19.69 -7.87
C ARG A 82 10.40 18.79 -8.06
N ILE A 83 9.33 19.33 -8.65
CA ILE A 83 8.18 18.58 -9.13
C ILE A 83 8.33 18.38 -10.64
N GLY A 84 8.09 17.16 -11.13
CA GLY A 84 8.24 16.85 -12.55
C GLY A 84 8.21 15.37 -12.84
N ALA A 85 9.18 14.89 -13.61
CA ALA A 85 9.29 13.49 -13.98
C ALA A 85 9.52 12.59 -12.75
N PRO A 86 8.91 11.40 -12.71
CA PRO A 86 9.05 10.49 -11.58
C PRO A 86 10.50 10.01 -11.44
N SER A 87 10.95 9.93 -10.20
CA SER A 87 12.21 9.34 -9.80
C SER A 87 12.20 7.82 -9.94
N ARG A 88 13.38 7.20 -9.91
CA ARG A 88 13.51 5.74 -9.93
C ARG A 88 12.79 5.08 -8.75
N ARG A 89 12.81 5.71 -7.58
CA ARG A 89 12.15 5.19 -6.37
C ARG A 89 10.63 5.23 -6.52
N GLU A 90 10.08 6.30 -7.08
CA GLU A 90 8.65 6.40 -7.37
C GLU A 90 8.20 5.31 -8.34
N ILE A 91 8.96 5.07 -9.42
CA ILE A 91 8.67 3.99 -10.37
C ILE A 91 8.75 2.62 -9.67
N GLY A 92 9.79 2.38 -8.86
CA GLY A 92 9.97 1.13 -8.14
C GLY A 92 8.86 0.83 -7.13
N HIS A 93 8.46 1.83 -6.34
CA HIS A 93 7.35 1.71 -5.40
C HIS A 93 6.02 1.48 -6.12
N GLY A 94 5.77 2.19 -7.22
CA GLY A 94 4.59 1.99 -8.06
C GLY A 94 4.52 0.56 -8.60
N MET A 95 5.64 0.04 -9.14
CA MET A 95 5.71 -1.32 -9.67
C MET A 95 5.54 -2.39 -8.58
N LEU A 96 6.06 -2.17 -7.37
CA LEU A 96 5.85 -3.07 -6.23
C LEU A 96 4.37 -3.14 -5.85
N ALA A 97 3.72 -1.98 -5.72
CA ALA A 97 2.31 -1.93 -5.35
C ALA A 97 1.41 -2.50 -6.46
N GLU A 98 1.76 -2.26 -7.72
CA GLU A 98 1.07 -2.84 -8.87
C GLU A 98 1.13 -4.37 -8.86
N ARG A 99 2.33 -4.95 -8.73
CA ARG A 99 2.53 -6.40 -8.66
C ARG A 99 1.84 -7.04 -7.45
N ALA A 100 1.70 -6.30 -6.36
CA ALA A 100 0.98 -6.77 -5.18
C ALA A 100 -0.53 -6.88 -5.42
N LEU A 101 -1.11 -5.96 -6.19
CA LEU A 101 -2.55 -5.88 -6.44
C LEU A 101 -3.02 -6.71 -7.65
N GLU A 102 -2.16 -6.85 -8.66
CA GLU A 102 -2.48 -7.54 -9.91
C GLU A 102 -3.08 -8.96 -9.72
N PRO A 103 -2.57 -9.84 -8.82
CA PRO A 103 -3.15 -11.17 -8.63
C PRO A 103 -4.61 -11.16 -8.14
N ALA A 104 -5.03 -10.10 -7.46
CA ALA A 104 -6.38 -9.95 -6.92
C ALA A 104 -7.39 -9.41 -7.94
N LEU A 105 -6.92 -8.91 -9.09
CA LEU A 105 -7.78 -8.35 -10.12
C LEU A 105 -8.62 -9.44 -10.82
N PRO A 106 -9.85 -9.09 -11.24
CA PRO A 106 -10.67 -9.94 -12.10
C PRO A 106 -10.05 -10.08 -13.49
N SER A 107 -10.44 -11.14 -14.21
CA SER A 107 -10.06 -11.30 -15.62
C SER A 107 -10.66 -10.20 -16.50
N GLU A 108 -10.16 -10.08 -17.73
CA GLU A 108 -10.72 -9.15 -18.72
C GLU A 108 -12.17 -9.51 -19.07
N ASP A 109 -12.50 -10.79 -19.18
CA ASP A 109 -13.85 -11.27 -19.47
C ASP A 109 -14.86 -10.90 -18.37
N GLU A 110 -14.43 -10.91 -17.11
CA GLU A 110 -15.27 -10.57 -15.96
C GLU A 110 -15.42 -9.06 -15.77
N PHE A 111 -14.37 -8.30 -16.12
CA PHE A 111 -14.34 -6.87 -15.92
C PHE A 111 -13.57 -6.18 -17.06
N PRO A 112 -14.22 -5.87 -18.19
CA PRO A 112 -13.55 -5.47 -19.43
C PRO A 112 -13.12 -3.98 -19.43
N TYR A 113 -12.58 -3.50 -18.32
CA TYR A 113 -12.06 -2.15 -18.16
C TYR A 113 -10.54 -2.16 -18.05
N VAL A 114 -9.92 -1.11 -18.57
CA VAL A 114 -8.54 -0.76 -18.23
C VAL A 114 -8.55 -0.01 -16.91
N ILE A 115 -7.67 -0.39 -15.99
CA ILE A 115 -7.67 0.07 -14.61
C ILE A 115 -6.40 0.88 -14.36
N ARG A 116 -6.55 2.17 -14.05
CA ARG A 116 -5.47 3.04 -13.61
C ARG A 116 -5.68 3.41 -12.14
N VAL A 117 -4.69 3.12 -11.30
CA VAL A 117 -4.65 3.62 -9.92
C VAL A 117 -3.57 4.68 -9.81
N GLU A 118 -3.94 5.85 -9.29
CA GLU A 118 -3.02 6.93 -8.97
C GLU A 118 -2.88 7.02 -7.45
N SER A 119 -1.63 6.92 -6.99
CA SER A 119 -1.18 7.00 -5.62
C SER A 119 -0.42 8.29 -5.44
N THR A 120 -0.99 9.25 -4.72
CA THR A 120 -0.30 10.49 -4.35
C THR A 120 -0.03 10.46 -2.86
N ILE A 121 1.23 10.28 -2.51
CA ILE A 121 1.68 10.31 -1.12
C ILE A 121 1.64 11.76 -0.65
N THR A 122 0.99 11.99 0.48
CA THR A 122 0.72 13.35 0.97
C THR A 122 1.39 13.60 2.32
N GLU A 123 1.72 12.52 3.04
CA GLU A 123 2.61 12.47 4.19
C GLU A 123 3.40 11.16 4.13
N SER A 124 4.63 11.13 4.66
CA SER A 124 5.42 9.90 4.73
C SER A 124 6.37 9.88 5.92
N ASN A 125 6.14 8.95 6.84
CA ASN A 125 7.06 8.62 7.93
C ASN A 125 7.28 7.10 8.06
N GLY A 126 6.58 6.27 7.27
CA GLY A 126 6.80 4.83 7.16
C GLY A 126 6.85 4.39 5.70
N SER A 127 6.33 3.18 5.46
CA SER A 127 6.35 2.59 4.13
C SER A 127 5.15 3.03 3.28
N SER A 128 5.33 4.16 2.61
CA SER A 128 4.36 4.70 1.67
C SER A 128 4.00 3.74 0.52
N SER A 129 4.90 2.82 0.15
CA SER A 129 4.60 1.80 -0.88
C SER A 129 3.61 0.73 -0.39
N MET A 130 3.67 0.37 0.89
CA MET A 130 2.68 -0.53 1.50
C MET A 130 1.36 0.18 1.77
N ALA A 131 1.41 1.48 2.12
CA ALA A 131 0.23 2.33 2.12
C ALA A 131 -0.45 2.33 0.74
N SER A 132 0.32 2.37 -0.36
CA SER A 132 -0.21 2.28 -1.72
C SER A 132 -0.90 0.98 -2.06
N VAL A 133 -0.46 -0.13 -1.49
CA VAL A 133 -1.16 -1.42 -1.63
C VAL A 133 -2.51 -1.36 -0.93
N CYS A 134 -2.54 -0.94 0.34
CA CYS A 134 -3.77 -0.87 1.13
C CYS A 134 -4.77 0.13 0.53
N GLY A 135 -4.31 1.34 0.24
CA GLY A 135 -5.12 2.40 -0.38
C GLY A 135 -5.59 2.03 -1.79
N GLY A 136 -4.72 1.39 -2.58
CA GLY A 136 -5.08 0.87 -3.90
C GLY A 136 -6.15 -0.21 -3.84
N SER A 137 -6.05 -1.16 -2.90
CA SER A 137 -7.08 -2.19 -2.69
C SER A 137 -8.43 -1.57 -2.33
N LEU A 138 -8.45 -0.56 -1.46
CA LEU A 138 -9.69 0.13 -1.09
C LEU A 138 -10.24 0.97 -2.25
N ALA A 139 -9.39 1.68 -2.99
CA ALA A 139 -9.80 2.48 -4.13
C ALA A 139 -10.40 1.61 -5.25
N LEU A 140 -9.84 0.43 -5.50
CA LEU A 140 -10.38 -0.55 -6.44
C LEU A 140 -11.77 -1.04 -6.01
N LEU A 141 -11.94 -1.39 -4.73
CA LEU A 141 -13.24 -1.78 -4.19
C LEU A 141 -14.25 -0.63 -4.25
N ASP A 142 -13.84 0.59 -3.92
CA ASP A 142 -14.71 1.77 -3.92
C ASP A 142 -15.14 2.17 -5.33
N GLY A 143 -14.26 1.93 -6.31
CA GLY A 143 -14.57 2.08 -7.71
C GLY A 143 -15.49 0.99 -8.29
N GLY A 144 -15.87 0.00 -7.50
CA GLY A 144 -16.73 -1.11 -7.93
C GLY A 144 -15.99 -2.21 -8.72
N VAL A 145 -14.66 -2.29 -8.63
CA VAL A 145 -13.90 -3.39 -9.22
C VAL A 145 -14.16 -4.67 -8.42
N PRO A 146 -14.60 -5.78 -9.06
CA PRO A 146 -14.86 -7.03 -8.37
C PRO A 146 -13.55 -7.77 -8.05
N LEU A 147 -12.82 -7.31 -7.03
CA LEU A 147 -11.61 -7.98 -6.57
C LEU A 147 -11.91 -9.38 -6.01
N LYS A 148 -11.03 -10.34 -6.28
CA LYS A 148 -11.10 -11.69 -5.70
C LYS A 148 -10.95 -11.67 -4.18
N CYS A 149 -10.13 -10.76 -3.67
CA CYS A 149 -9.88 -10.53 -2.25
C CYS A 149 -9.23 -9.15 -2.04
N SER A 150 -9.27 -8.64 -0.81
CA SER A 150 -8.51 -7.44 -0.44
C SER A 150 -7.04 -7.80 -0.19
N ILE A 151 -6.14 -6.89 -0.58
CA ILE A 151 -4.70 -7.03 -0.36
C ILE A 151 -4.23 -5.91 0.57
N ALA A 152 -3.45 -6.26 1.57
CA ALA A 152 -2.76 -5.32 2.45
C ALA A 152 -1.25 -5.52 2.37
N GLY A 153 -0.50 -4.47 2.68
CA GLY A 153 0.95 -4.48 2.78
C GLY A 153 1.43 -4.07 4.16
N ILE A 154 2.58 -4.59 4.59
CA ILE A 154 3.28 -4.18 5.80
C ILE A 154 4.78 -4.09 5.54
N ALA A 155 5.43 -3.09 6.13
CA ALA A 155 6.88 -3.00 6.18
C ALA A 155 7.41 -3.53 7.51
N MET A 156 8.50 -4.28 7.43
CA MET A 156 9.09 -5.00 8.54
C MET A 156 10.58 -4.68 8.58
N GLY A 157 11.13 -4.61 9.77
CA GLY A 157 12.56 -4.40 9.98
C GLY A 157 13.18 -5.44 10.88
N MET A 158 14.50 -5.46 10.93
CA MET A 158 15.24 -6.32 11.84
C MET A 158 16.49 -5.64 12.38
N VAL A 159 16.80 -5.93 13.64
CA VAL A 159 18.07 -5.59 14.29
C VAL A 159 18.69 -6.90 14.80
N PHE A 160 19.88 -7.28 14.34
CA PHE A 160 20.49 -8.58 14.65
C PHE A 160 21.16 -8.62 16.02
N ASP A 161 22.00 -7.64 16.34
CA ASP A 161 22.73 -7.60 17.61
C ASP A 161 22.11 -6.57 18.54
N THR A 162 21.23 -7.05 19.41
CA THR A 162 20.58 -6.20 20.41
C THR A 162 21.47 -5.89 21.61
N LYS A 163 22.69 -6.45 21.72
CA LYS A 163 23.57 -6.23 22.90
C LYS A 163 23.97 -4.78 23.07
N ASP A 164 24.31 -4.10 21.98
CA ASP A 164 24.69 -2.69 21.99
C ASP A 164 23.52 -1.79 22.43
N CYS A 165 22.29 -2.29 22.32
CA CYS A 165 21.06 -1.63 22.73
C CYS A 165 20.54 -2.11 24.10
N GLY A 166 21.30 -2.93 24.84
CA GLY A 166 20.92 -3.47 26.16
C GLY A 166 20.05 -4.74 26.12
N GLY A 167 19.93 -5.39 24.97
CA GLY A 167 19.25 -6.67 24.78
C GLY A 167 20.15 -7.90 25.05
N ASP A 168 19.58 -9.08 24.84
CA ASP A 168 20.22 -10.38 25.07
C ASP A 168 21.06 -10.89 23.88
N GLY A 169 21.16 -10.09 22.80
CA GLY A 169 21.84 -10.44 21.56
C GLY A 169 20.99 -11.30 20.61
N THR A 170 19.69 -11.43 20.87
CA THR A 170 18.77 -12.04 19.92
C THR A 170 18.30 -11.04 18.88
N PRO A 171 18.04 -11.47 17.63
CA PRO A 171 17.48 -10.61 16.60
C PRO A 171 16.08 -10.12 16.97
N LEU A 172 15.87 -8.81 16.90
CA LEU A 172 14.58 -8.16 17.11
C LEU A 172 13.90 -7.90 15.76
N ILE A 173 12.66 -8.34 15.62
CA ILE A 173 11.82 -8.11 14.43
C ILE A 173 10.86 -6.96 14.72
N LEU A 174 10.96 -5.90 13.91
CA LEU A 174 10.11 -4.72 13.98
C LEU A 174 8.97 -4.84 12.98
N SER A 175 7.77 -4.41 13.40
CA SER A 175 6.57 -4.37 12.54
C SER A 175 6.15 -2.94 12.33
N ASP A 176 5.75 -2.63 11.10
CA ASP A 176 5.40 -1.28 10.64
C ASP A 176 6.51 -0.27 10.94
N ILE A 177 7.67 -0.49 10.32
CA ILE A 177 8.83 0.34 10.59
C ILE A 177 8.66 1.78 10.11
N ILE A 178 9.13 2.71 10.92
CA ILE A 178 9.27 4.12 10.54
C ILE A 178 10.57 4.36 9.77
N GLY A 179 10.68 5.51 9.09
CA GLY A 179 11.85 5.85 8.27
C GLY A 179 13.18 5.81 9.02
N SER A 180 13.20 6.18 10.31
CA SER A 180 14.42 6.06 11.13
C SER A 180 14.78 4.63 11.50
N GLU A 181 13.78 3.76 11.69
CA GLU A 181 13.99 2.34 12.00
C GLU A 181 14.48 1.59 10.76
N ASP A 182 13.99 1.94 9.56
CA ASP A 182 14.59 1.47 8.31
C ASP A 182 16.05 1.93 8.22
N ALA A 183 16.31 3.24 8.33
CA ALA A 183 17.65 3.80 8.15
C ALA A 183 18.71 3.18 9.09
N LEU A 184 18.32 2.84 10.32
CA LEU A 184 19.21 2.29 11.35
C LEU A 184 19.13 0.76 11.46
N GLY A 185 18.12 0.12 10.88
CA GLY A 185 17.94 -1.32 10.92
C GLY A 185 18.93 -2.06 10.02
N ASP A 186 19.16 -3.33 10.32
CA ASP A 186 20.08 -4.20 9.57
C ASP A 186 19.43 -4.87 8.36
N MET A 187 18.10 -4.82 8.31
CA MET A 187 17.27 -5.36 7.26
C MET A 187 15.93 -4.63 7.23
N ASP A 188 15.43 -4.38 6.03
CA ASP A 188 14.04 -4.06 5.81
C ASP A 188 13.44 -5.00 4.76
N PHE A 189 12.20 -5.43 4.98
CA PHE A 189 11.46 -6.17 3.98
C PHE A 189 9.99 -5.76 3.98
N LYS A 190 9.39 -5.81 2.80
CA LYS A 190 8.02 -5.37 2.53
C LYS A 190 7.25 -6.57 2.03
N VAL A 191 6.12 -6.85 2.66
CA VAL A 191 5.27 -8.00 2.34
C VAL A 191 3.88 -7.50 2.07
N ALA A 192 3.30 -7.94 0.95
CA ALA A 192 1.91 -7.70 0.63
C ALA A 192 1.18 -9.02 0.37
N GLY A 193 -0.09 -9.09 0.75
CA GLY A 193 -0.90 -10.30 0.59
C GLY A 193 -2.27 -10.20 1.24
N ASN A 194 -2.91 -11.36 1.38
CA ASN A 194 -4.16 -11.55 2.08
C ASN A 194 -4.00 -12.59 3.21
N GLU A 195 -5.10 -13.00 3.84
CA GLU A 195 -5.11 -14.03 4.90
C GLU A 195 -4.57 -15.40 4.45
N THR A 196 -4.59 -15.68 3.15
CA THR A 196 -4.27 -16.99 2.57
C THR A 196 -2.88 -17.07 1.92
N GLY A 197 -2.27 -15.94 1.59
CA GLY A 197 -1.02 -15.94 0.84
C GLY A 197 -0.42 -14.55 0.59
N ILE A 198 0.84 -14.57 0.16
CA ILE A 198 1.64 -13.39 -0.19
C ILE A 198 1.53 -13.16 -1.70
N THR A 199 1.25 -11.93 -2.11
CA THR A 199 1.21 -11.52 -3.52
C THR A 199 2.49 -10.84 -3.96
N ALA A 200 3.16 -10.10 -3.06
CA ALA A 200 4.46 -9.50 -3.34
C ALA A 200 5.38 -9.53 -2.11
N PHE A 201 6.67 -9.66 -2.37
CA PHE A 201 7.73 -9.67 -1.37
C PHE A 201 8.94 -8.92 -1.92
N GLN A 202 9.41 -7.92 -1.17
CA GLN A 202 10.66 -7.20 -1.43
C GLN A 202 11.50 -7.23 -0.16
N MET A 203 12.81 -7.44 -0.29
CA MET A 203 13.72 -7.49 0.85
C MET A 203 15.05 -6.85 0.50
N ASP A 204 15.50 -5.96 1.37
CA ASP A 204 16.78 -5.27 1.28
C ASP A 204 17.64 -5.66 2.51
N LEU A 205 18.75 -6.34 2.25
CA LEU A 205 19.68 -6.83 3.27
C LEU A 205 20.85 -5.86 3.40
N LYS A 206 21.08 -5.31 4.60
CA LYS A 206 22.24 -4.45 4.88
C LYS A 206 23.37 -5.21 5.56
N MET A 207 23.05 -6.33 6.23
CA MET A 207 24.00 -7.22 6.90
C MET A 207 23.88 -8.69 6.47
N VAL A 208 24.96 -9.45 6.68
CA VAL A 208 24.98 -10.92 6.53
C VAL A 208 24.61 -11.56 7.87
N GLY A 209 23.88 -12.68 7.84
CA GLY A 209 23.52 -13.41 9.07
C GLY A 209 22.06 -13.84 9.16
N ILE A 210 21.25 -13.55 8.13
CA ILE A 210 19.88 -14.05 8.04
C ILE A 210 19.86 -15.58 7.96
N THR A 211 19.16 -16.24 8.88
CA THR A 211 18.93 -17.68 8.86
C THR A 211 17.48 -17.99 8.50
N VAL A 212 17.23 -19.16 7.92
CA VAL A 212 15.86 -19.61 7.58
C VAL A 212 14.90 -19.60 8.78
N PRO A 213 15.30 -20.01 10.00
CA PRO A 213 14.44 -19.91 11.18
C PRO A 213 14.02 -18.48 11.51
N ILE A 214 14.94 -17.51 11.41
CA ILE A 214 14.65 -16.09 11.65
C ILE A 214 13.67 -15.56 10.61
N MET A 215 13.90 -15.86 9.32
CA MET A 215 12.96 -15.47 8.25
C MET A 215 11.57 -16.04 8.47
N LYS A 216 11.47 -17.29 8.94
CA LYS A 216 10.18 -17.91 9.22
C LYS A 216 9.43 -17.18 10.35
N GLN A 217 10.14 -16.73 11.39
CA GLN A 217 9.55 -15.92 12.46
C GLN A 217 9.12 -14.55 11.94
N ALA A 218 9.98 -13.89 11.15
CA ALA A 218 9.71 -12.58 10.58
C ALA A 218 8.48 -12.58 9.65
N LEU A 219 8.37 -13.57 8.76
CA LEU A 219 7.21 -13.75 7.89
C LEU A 219 5.94 -14.12 8.67
N ALA A 220 6.04 -14.89 9.76
CA ALA A 220 4.90 -15.20 10.60
C ALA A 220 4.37 -13.96 11.33
N GLN A 221 5.27 -13.06 11.78
CA GLN A 221 4.90 -11.77 12.36
C GLN A 221 4.27 -10.84 11.30
N ALA A 222 4.87 -10.78 10.11
CA ALA A 222 4.33 -10.02 8.98
C ALA A 222 2.91 -10.47 8.60
N GLY A 223 2.66 -11.79 8.54
CA GLY A 223 1.34 -12.34 8.25
C GLY A 223 0.28 -11.93 9.28
N LYS A 224 0.63 -11.91 10.58
CA LYS A 224 -0.27 -11.37 11.62
C LYS A 224 -0.56 -9.89 11.42
N GLY A 225 0.46 -9.11 11.06
CA GLY A 225 0.32 -7.68 10.74
C GLY A 225 -0.62 -7.45 9.55
N ILE A 226 -0.46 -8.21 8.47
CA ILE A 226 -1.33 -8.16 7.29
C ILE A 226 -2.79 -8.47 7.68
N CYS A 227 -3.04 -9.55 8.43
CA CYS A 227 -4.40 -9.87 8.89
C CYS A 227 -5.00 -8.75 9.75
N HIS A 228 -4.20 -8.11 10.59
CA HIS A 228 -4.64 -6.97 11.38
C HIS A 228 -5.01 -5.76 10.49
N ILE A 229 -4.16 -5.39 9.53
CA ILE A 229 -4.42 -4.28 8.61
C ILE A 229 -5.68 -4.55 7.77
N LEU A 230 -5.87 -5.78 7.27
CA LEU A 230 -7.08 -6.19 6.56
C LEU A 230 -8.34 -6.03 7.43
N ALA A 231 -8.25 -6.39 8.71
CA ALA A 231 -9.35 -6.21 9.65
C ALA A 231 -9.69 -4.71 9.83
N GLU A 232 -8.70 -3.82 9.91
CA GLU A 232 -8.93 -2.37 9.97
C GLU A 232 -9.50 -1.82 8.65
N MET A 233 -8.97 -2.25 7.50
CA MET A 233 -9.51 -1.91 6.18
C MET A 233 -11.00 -2.27 6.06
N SER A 234 -11.43 -3.39 6.66
CA SER A 234 -12.83 -3.82 6.64
C SER A 234 -13.79 -2.90 7.42
N LYS A 235 -13.27 -2.04 8.31
CA LYS A 235 -14.06 -1.11 9.13
C LYS A 235 -14.29 0.24 8.47
N CYS A 236 -13.75 0.49 7.27
CA CYS A 236 -13.92 1.76 6.56
C CYS A 236 -15.39 2.16 6.42
N SER A 237 -15.69 3.44 6.63
CA SER A 237 -17.03 4.01 6.52
C SER A 237 -17.02 5.28 5.66
N PRO A 238 -17.75 5.36 4.54
CA PRO A 238 -18.61 4.33 4.00
C PRO A 238 -17.83 3.10 3.52
N ALA A 239 -18.49 1.94 3.57
CA ALA A 239 -17.95 0.73 2.99
C ALA A 239 -17.76 0.92 1.47
N PRO A 240 -16.73 0.29 0.86
CA PRO A 240 -16.48 0.40 -0.57
C PRO A 240 -17.73 0.10 -1.42
N SER A 241 -17.99 0.96 -2.41
CA SER A 241 -19.18 0.84 -3.27
C SER A 241 -19.17 -0.44 -4.10
N ARG A 242 -20.29 -1.18 -4.09
CA ARG A 242 -20.52 -2.30 -5.02
C ARG A 242 -21.00 -1.86 -6.41
N ARG A 243 -21.08 -0.55 -6.66
CA ARG A 243 -21.56 0.02 -7.93
C ARG A 243 -20.47 0.89 -8.53
N LEU A 244 -20.32 0.76 -9.85
CA LEU A 244 -19.48 1.66 -10.65
C LEU A 244 -19.97 3.11 -10.49
N SER A 245 -19.03 4.05 -10.58
CA SER A 245 -19.33 5.48 -10.62
C SER A 245 -20.27 5.81 -11.79
N THR A 246 -21.17 6.78 -11.60
CA THR A 246 -22.05 7.27 -12.67
C THR A 246 -21.29 7.87 -13.85
N TYR A 247 -20.05 8.32 -13.61
CA TYR A 247 -19.16 8.88 -14.63
C TYR A 247 -18.21 7.85 -15.24
N ALA A 248 -18.21 6.60 -14.74
CA ALA A 248 -17.42 5.54 -15.35
C ALA A 248 -18.06 5.15 -16.71
N PRO A 249 -17.24 4.82 -17.72
CA PRO A 249 -17.75 4.25 -18.96
C PRO A 249 -18.54 2.97 -18.65
N VAL A 250 -19.60 2.71 -19.42
CA VAL A 250 -20.41 1.50 -19.27
C VAL A 250 -20.20 0.62 -20.49
N ILE A 251 -19.56 -0.53 -20.28
CA ILE A 251 -19.31 -1.53 -21.31
C ILE A 251 -20.36 -2.63 -21.20
N ASN A 252 -21.25 -2.71 -22.19
CA ASN A 252 -22.26 -3.78 -22.28
C ASN A 252 -21.79 -4.82 -23.30
N CYS A 253 -21.46 -6.02 -22.83
CA CYS A 253 -21.23 -7.17 -23.70
C CYS A 253 -22.56 -7.81 -24.07
N LEU A 254 -22.97 -7.66 -25.33
CA LEU A 254 -24.12 -8.39 -25.89
C LEU A 254 -23.66 -9.81 -26.21
N LYS A 255 -24.40 -10.81 -25.71
CA LYS A 255 -24.22 -12.23 -26.07
C LYS A 255 -24.97 -12.56 -27.35
#